data_AF-A0A921RSK4-F1
#
_entry.id   AF-A0A921RSK4-F1
#
_cell.length_a   1.000
_cell.length_b   1.000
_cell.length_c   1.000
_cell.angle_alpha   90.00
_cell.angle_beta   90.00
_cell.angle_gamma   90.00
#
_symmetry.space_group_name_H-M   'P 1'
#
loop_
_entity.id
_entity.type
_entity.pdbx_description
1 polymer ?
#
loop_
_entity_poly.entity_id
_entity_poly.type
_entity_poly.pdbx_seq_one_letter_code
_entity_poly.pdbx_strand_id
1 'polypeptide(L)'
;MNRKSWMHGLRRMASGAQVRQFVELWHQLRGIQLNSQPDQIQWRFSADGQYSSRSAYRMQFKGSIQDYSWDKIWKVLPLATTAKEAPNNVLNN
;
A
#
# COMPACT_ATOMS: atom_id res chain seq x y z
N MET A 1 -1.97 -23.80 -12.71
CA MET A 1 -2.15 -22.53 -13.44
C MET A 1 -2.71 -22.80 -14.83
N ASN A 2 -3.87 -22.22 -15.18
CA ASN A 2 -4.47 -22.40 -16.50
C ASN A 2 -3.71 -21.56 -17.54
N ARG A 3 -2.97 -22.21 -18.45
CA ARG A 3 -1.98 -21.60 -19.38
C ARG A 3 -2.53 -20.50 -20.30
N LYS A 4 -3.85 -20.34 -20.39
CA LYS A 4 -4.53 -19.39 -21.28
C LYS A 4 -5.25 -18.24 -20.56
N SER A 5 -5.14 -18.15 -19.23
CA SER A 5 -5.85 -17.12 -18.46
C SER A 5 -5.50 -15.68 -18.89
N TRP A 6 -4.25 -15.44 -19.32
CA TRP A 6 -3.78 -14.15 -19.83
C TRP A 6 -4.53 -13.66 -21.07
N MET A 7 -5.06 -14.58 -21.90
CA MET A 7 -5.77 -14.24 -23.13
C MET A 7 -7.11 -13.55 -22.86
N HIS A 8 -7.72 -13.75 -21.68
CA HIS A 8 -8.93 -13.03 -21.29
C HIS A 8 -8.70 -11.52 -21.14
N GLY A 9 -7.46 -11.10 -20.87
CA GLY A 9 -7.06 -9.69 -20.85
C GLY A 9 -7.23 -9.02 -22.21
N LEU A 10 -7.05 -9.77 -23.31
CA LEU A 10 -7.19 -9.22 -24.67
C LEU A 10 -8.62 -8.77 -24.97
N ARG A 11 -9.62 -9.47 -24.41
CA ARG A 11 -11.04 -9.13 -24.57
C ARG A 11 -11.44 -7.81 -23.90
N ARG A 12 -10.61 -7.30 -22.99
CA ARG A 12 -10.84 -6.03 -22.28
C ARG A 12 -10.30 -4.82 -23.03
N MET A 13 -9.57 -5.01 -24.12
CA MET A 13 -9.10 -3.91 -24.97
C MET A 13 -10.27 -3.39 -25.80
N ALA A 14 -10.77 -2.20 -25.44
CA ALA A 14 -11.93 -1.59 -26.06
C ALA A 14 -11.57 -0.48 -27.05
N SER A 15 -10.33 0.04 -27.02
CA SER A 15 -9.90 1.14 -27.88
C SER A 15 -8.82 0.73 -28.88
N GLY A 16 -8.82 1.37 -30.05
CA GLY A 16 -7.78 1.16 -31.07
C GLY A 16 -6.38 1.57 -30.61
N ALA A 17 -6.26 2.44 -29.60
CA ALA A 17 -4.97 2.78 -28.98
C ALA A 17 -4.41 1.59 -28.18
N GLN A 18 -5.24 0.89 -27.41
CA GLN A 18 -4.82 -0.30 -26.64
C GLN A 18 -4.35 -1.42 -27.56
N VAL A 19 -5.06 -1.65 -28.67
CA VAL A 19 -4.67 -2.65 -29.67
C VAL A 19 -3.32 -2.30 -30.31
N ARG A 20 -3.08 -1.04 -30.66
CA ARG A 20 -1.78 -0.59 -31.20
C ARG A 20 -0.64 -0.82 -30.21
N GLN A 21 -0.81 -0.39 -28.96
CA GLN A 21 0.20 -0.60 -27.90
C GLN A 21 0.50 -2.09 -27.69
N PHE A 22 -0.53 -2.93 -27.75
CA PHE A 22 -0.34 -4.38 -27.66
C PHE A 22 0.48 -4.94 -28.83
N VAL A 23 0.18 -4.54 -30.06
CA VAL A 23 0.90 -4.98 -31.26
C VAL A 23 2.35 -4.51 -31.24
N GLU A 24 2.60 -3.26 -30.83
CA GLU A 24 3.96 -2.72 -30.65
C GLU A 24 4.76 -3.55 -29.63
N LEU A 25 4.17 -3.81 -28.45
CA LEU A 25 4.78 -4.64 -27.43
C LEU A 25 5.03 -6.07 -27.93
N TRP A 26 4.07 -6.66 -28.66
CA TRP A 26 4.23 -7.97 -29.28
C TRP A 26 5.44 -8.00 -30.21
N HIS A 27 5.59 -7.00 -31.10
CA HIS A 27 6.73 -6.90 -32.00
C HIS A 27 8.06 -6.79 -31.26
N GLN A 28 8.12 -6.00 -30.18
CA GLN A 28 9.31 -5.88 -29.33
C GLN A 28 9.66 -7.19 -28.63
N LEU A 29 8.65 -7.91 -28.13
CA LEU A 29 8.83 -9.19 -27.42
C LEU A 29 9.24 -10.34 -28.35
N ARG A 30 8.94 -10.28 -29.66
CA ARG A 30 9.24 -11.39 -30.59
C ARG A 30 10.71 -11.81 -30.64
N GLY A 31 11.63 -10.89 -30.35
CA GLY A 31 13.06 -11.16 -30.33
C GLY A 31 13.60 -11.65 -28.97
N ILE A 32 12.77 -11.68 -27.93
CA ILE A 32 13.21 -12.02 -26.58
C ILE A 32 13.18 -13.53 -26.40
N GLN A 33 14.35 -14.11 -26.19
CA GLN A 33 14.50 -15.51 -25.81
C GLN A 33 14.43 -15.63 -24.29
N LEU A 34 13.36 -16.26 -23.80
CA LEU A 34 13.26 -16.62 -22.40
C LEU A 34 14.25 -17.74 -22.10
N ASN A 35 14.95 -17.60 -20.97
CA ASN A 35 15.83 -18.65 -20.46
C ASN A 35 15.15 -19.34 -19.27
N SER A 36 15.74 -20.44 -18.79
CA SER A 36 15.22 -21.18 -17.64
C SER A 36 15.61 -20.56 -16.29
N GLN A 37 16.30 -19.42 -16.28
CA GLN A 37 16.64 -18.77 -15.02
C GLN A 37 15.40 -18.13 -14.41
N PRO A 38 15.24 -18.18 -13.09
CA PRO A 38 14.16 -17.47 -12.42
C PRO A 38 14.36 -15.96 -12.57
N ASP A 39 13.25 -15.24 -12.76
CA ASP A 39 13.25 -13.79 -12.77
C ASP A 39 13.78 -13.24 -11.44
N GLN A 40 14.64 -12.22 -11.52
CA GLN A 40 15.14 -11.53 -10.34
C GLN A 40 14.25 -10.32 -10.03
N ILE A 41 13.57 -10.36 -8.91
CA ILE A 41 12.77 -9.24 -8.40
C ILE A 41 13.63 -8.47 -7.39
N GLN A 42 13.89 -7.19 -7.67
CA GLN A 42 14.62 -6.31 -6.75
C GLN A 42 13.69 -5.26 -6.15
N TRP A 43 13.73 -5.13 -4.82
CA TRP A 43 13.00 -4.13 -4.07
C TRP A 43 13.69 -2.77 -4.14
N ARG A 44 13.12 -1.86 -4.93
CA ARG A 44 13.72 -0.53 -5.21
C ARG A 44 13.83 0.41 -4.01
N PHE A 45 13.17 0.10 -2.89
CA PHE A 45 13.08 0.99 -1.73
C PHE A 45 13.99 0.57 -0.56
N SER A 46 14.86 -0.42 -0.76
CA SER A 46 15.92 -0.78 0.17
C SER A 46 17.25 -0.88 -0.57
N ALA A 47 18.35 -0.49 0.08
CA ALA A 47 19.68 -0.46 -0.55
C ALA A 47 20.21 -1.86 -0.89
N ASP A 48 19.79 -2.88 -0.13
CA ASP A 48 20.10 -4.28 -0.38
C ASP A 48 19.28 -4.91 -1.52
N GLY A 49 18.31 -4.17 -2.08
CA GLY A 49 17.41 -4.66 -3.11
C GLY A 49 16.48 -5.78 -2.64
N GLN A 50 16.43 -6.08 -1.33
CA GLN A 50 15.64 -7.19 -0.80
C GLN A 50 14.28 -6.74 -0.28
N TYR A 51 13.28 -7.53 -0.61
CA TYR A 51 11.94 -7.35 -0.06
C TYR A 51 11.90 -7.89 1.37
N SER A 52 11.31 -7.12 2.28
CA SER A 52 10.90 -7.61 3.60
C SER A 52 9.65 -6.87 4.05
N SER A 53 8.83 -7.50 4.91
CA SER A 53 7.68 -6.82 5.52
C SER A 53 8.08 -5.53 6.23
N ARG A 54 9.30 -5.50 6.80
CA ARG A 54 9.88 -4.32 7.45
C ARG A 54 10.19 -3.19 6.47
N SER A 55 10.80 -3.49 5.32
CA SER A 55 11.12 -2.47 4.31
C SER A 55 9.86 -1.96 3.61
N ALA A 56 8.87 -2.82 3.38
CA ALA A 56 7.54 -2.44 2.88
C ALA A 56 6.81 -1.49 3.84
N TYR A 57 6.75 -1.84 5.13
CA TYR A 57 6.12 -1.00 6.15
C TYR A 57 6.78 0.38 6.24
N ARG A 58 8.12 0.45 6.19
CA ARG A 58 8.85 1.73 6.16
C ARG A 58 8.50 2.57 4.92
N MET A 59 8.37 1.93 3.76
CA MET A 59 8.02 2.63 2.52
C MET A 59 6.57 3.16 2.53
N GLN A 60 5.64 2.45 3.17
CA GLN A 60 4.23 2.84 3.27
C GLN A 60 4.04 4.26 3.82
N PHE A 61 4.89 4.67 4.77
CA PHE A 61 4.83 5.99 5.40
C PHE A 61 5.91 6.96 4.86
N LYS A 62 6.64 6.58 3.82
CA LYS A 62 7.63 7.48 3.22
C LYS A 62 6.88 8.63 2.53
N GLY A 63 7.10 9.84 3.03
CA GLY A 63 6.38 11.04 2.57
C GLY A 63 5.07 11.33 3.33
N SER A 64 4.73 10.55 4.36
CA SER A 64 3.62 10.92 5.25
C SER A 64 4.01 12.11 6.12
N ILE A 65 3.05 13.01 6.36
CA ILE A 65 3.21 14.12 7.31
C ILE A 65 3.34 13.53 8.72
N GLN A 66 4.47 13.80 9.38
CA GLN A 66 4.78 13.25 10.71
C GLN A 66 4.03 13.99 11.83
N ASP A 67 3.63 15.25 11.61
CA ASP A 67 2.94 16.07 12.60
C ASP A 67 1.43 15.83 12.59
N TYR A 68 1.04 14.65 13.06
CA TYR A 68 -0.31 14.49 13.60
C TYR A 68 -0.28 14.99 15.05
N SER A 69 -0.89 16.14 15.30
CA SER A 69 -1.26 16.57 16.65
C SER A 69 -2.39 15.66 17.15
N TRP A 70 -2.03 14.43 17.55
CA TRP A 70 -2.96 13.40 18.03
C TRP A 70 -3.81 13.91 19.19
N ASP A 71 -3.27 14.83 19.98
CA ASP A 71 -4.00 15.55 21.02
C ASP A 71 -5.22 16.29 20.48
N LYS A 72 -5.21 16.80 19.24
CA LYS A 72 -6.38 17.43 18.61
C LYS A 72 -7.47 16.43 18.24
N ILE A 73 -7.11 15.20 17.87
CA ILE A 73 -8.08 14.14 17.55
C ILE A 73 -8.86 13.75 18.82
N TRP A 74 -8.16 13.62 19.94
CA TRP A 74 -8.77 13.22 21.22
C TRP A 74 -9.45 14.37 21.98
N LYS A 75 -9.12 15.63 21.67
CA LYS A 75 -9.80 16.82 22.23
C LYS A 75 -11.23 17.02 21.71
N VAL A 76 -11.61 16.42 20.58
CA VAL A 76 -12.97 16.55 20.00
C VAL A 76 -13.98 15.55 20.57
N LEU A 77 -13.64 14.85 21.66
CA LEU A 77 -14.60 14.03 22.42
C LEU A 77 -15.10 14.83 23.62
N PRO A 78 -16.23 15.55 23.52
CA PRO A 78 -16.77 16.29 24.64
C PRO A 78 -17.59 15.33 25.49
N LEU A 79 -16.98 14.46 26.30
CA LEU A 79 -17.72 13.69 27.32
C LEU A 79 -16.88 13.05 28.44
N ALA A 80 -15.55 13.17 28.46
CA ALA A 80 -14.73 12.46 29.46
C ALA A 80 -14.32 13.26 30.71
N THR A 81 -14.75 14.52 30.87
CA THR A 81 -14.29 15.35 32.00
C THR A 81 -15.41 16.13 32.68
N THR A 82 -16.44 15.44 33.16
CA THR A 82 -17.26 15.90 34.30
C THR A 82 -17.91 14.70 34.99
N ALA A 83 -17.14 13.91 35.73
CA ALA A 83 -17.69 12.93 36.69
C ALA A 83 -16.65 12.47 37.72
N LYS A 84 -15.86 13.38 38.29
CA LYS A 84 -15.15 13.14 39.56
C LYS A 84 -15.01 14.46 40.30
N GLU A 85 -16.03 14.79 41.09
CA GLU A 85 -15.91 15.41 42.42
C GLU A 85 -17.31 15.79 42.92
N ALA A 86 -17.85 14.98 43.83
CA ALA A 86 -18.83 15.43 44.81
C ALA A 86 -18.13 15.33 46.18
N PRO A 87 -18.13 16.39 47.01
CA PRO A 87 -17.42 16.39 48.29
C PRO A 87 -18.16 15.48 49.29
N ASN A 88 -17.51 14.41 49.73
CA ASN A 88 -17.99 13.64 50.87
C ASN A 88 -17.61 14.37 52.16
N ASN A 89 -18.67 14.75 52.87
CA ASN A 89 -18.70 15.46 54.14
C ASN A 89 -17.77 14.85 55.21
N VAL A 90 -17.12 15.77 55.92
CA VAL A 90 -16.64 15.61 57.29
C VAL A 90 -17.85 15.35 58.19
N LEU A 91 -17.95 14.16 58.80
CA LEU A 91 -18.59 13.93 60.11
C LEU A 91 -18.07 12.63 60.74
N ASN A 92 -17.42 12.80 61.91
CA ASN A 92 -17.26 11.85 63.04
C ASN A 92 -16.22 10.74 62.83
N ASN A 93 -15.18 10.57 63.67
CA ASN A 93 -15.07 10.70 65.12
C ASN A 93 -13.60 10.96 65.51
#